data_AF-A0A151UDE8-F1
#
_entry.id   AF-A0A151UDE8-F1
#
_cell.length_a   1.000
_cell.length_b   1.000
_cell.length_c   1.000
_cell.angle_alpha   90.00
_cell.angle_beta   90.00
_cell.angle_gamma   90.00
#
_symmetry.space_group_name_H-M   'P 1'
#
loop_
_entity.id
_entity.type
_entity.pdbx_description
1 polymer ?
#
loop_
_entity_poly.entity_id
_entity_poly.type
_entity_poly.pdbx_seq_one_letter_code
_entity_poly.pdbx_strand_id
1 'polypeptide(L)'
;MALEGKNKLGFIDGSILKPFVNDPKRQSWKHNNSIIASWIMNLVSKDIWNDLKIRFQKKNGPRIFKIKHDLINLKQGNLTITQYYTKVKSY
;
A
#
# COMPACT_ATOMS: atom_id res chain seq x y z
N MET A 1 14.03 8.03 15.76
CA MET A 1 12.70 7.89 15.13
C MET A 1 12.45 9.04 14.15
N ALA A 2 11.69 8.83 13.06
CA ALA A 2 11.58 9.81 11.96
C ALA A 2 10.79 11.09 12.32
N LEU A 3 9.83 11.02 13.24
CA LEU A 3 9.02 12.18 13.68
C LEU A 3 9.72 13.02 14.76
N GLU A 4 10.47 12.34 15.63
CA GLU A 4 11.30 12.95 16.67
C GLU A 4 12.44 13.77 16.05
N GLY A 5 13.15 13.23 15.05
CA GLY A 5 14.18 13.98 14.31
C GLY A 5 13.67 15.16 13.49
N LYS A 6 12.35 15.36 13.38
CA LYS A 6 11.71 16.50 12.70
C LYS A 6 10.95 17.42 13.66
N ASN A 7 11.06 17.22 14.98
CA ASN A 7 10.29 17.95 16.00
C ASN A 7 8.77 17.90 15.76
N LYS A 8 8.26 16.81 15.17
CA LYS A 8 6.84 16.65 14.81
C LYS A 8 6.08 15.72 15.75
N LEU A 9 6.76 15.07 16.70
CA LEU A 9 6.14 14.18 17.67
C LEU A 9 5.05 14.90 18.49
N GLY A 10 5.25 16.20 18.74
CA GLY A 10 4.30 16.99 19.51
C GLY A 10 2.91 17.17 18.89
N PHE A 11 2.76 16.89 17.59
CA PHE A 11 1.44 16.85 16.95
C PHE A 11 0.66 15.55 17.27
N ILE A 12 1.34 14.52 17.75
CA ILE A 12 0.74 13.21 18.08
C ILE A 12 0.47 13.12 19.58
N ASP A 13 1.45 13.49 20.42
CA ASP A 13 1.31 13.43 21.89
C ASP A 13 0.52 14.61 22.49
N GLY A 14 0.25 15.65 21.70
CA GLY A 14 -0.52 16.82 22.12
C GLY A 14 0.30 17.95 22.75
N SER A 15 1.63 17.82 22.83
CA SER A 15 2.51 18.89 23.33
C SER A 15 2.56 20.12 22.42
N ILE A 16 2.29 19.97 21.11
CA ILE A 16 2.09 21.09 20.17
C ILE A 16 0.59 21.37 20.06
N LEU A 17 0.12 22.30 20.90
CA LEU A 17 -1.27 22.73 20.91
C LEU A 17 -1.67 23.45 19.63
N LYS A 18 -2.94 23.30 19.27
CA LYS A 18 -3.56 24.01 18.15
C LYS A 18 -3.56 25.52 18.44
N PRO A 19 -2.92 26.35 17.59
CA PRO A 19 -2.91 27.79 17.79
C PRO A 19 -4.31 28.41 17.71
N PHE A 20 -4.52 29.55 18.38
CA PHE A 20 -5.76 30.32 18.33
C PHE A 20 -6.10 30.76 16.89
N VAL A 21 -7.37 31.14 16.66
CA VAL A 21 -7.88 31.46 15.31
C VAL A 21 -7.08 32.58 14.64
N ASN A 22 -6.61 33.55 15.42
CA ASN A 22 -5.89 34.74 14.92
C ASN A 22 -4.37 34.56 14.90
N ASP A 23 -3.85 33.39 15.27
CA ASP A 23 -2.41 33.13 15.28
C ASP A 23 -1.89 32.92 13.84
N PRO A 24 -0.90 33.70 13.37
CA PRO A 24 -0.26 33.51 12.06
C PRO A 24 0.27 32.08 11.83
N LYS A 25 0.67 31.37 12.89
CA LYS A 25 1.21 30.00 12.84
C LYS A 25 0.13 28.94 12.63
N ARG A 26 -1.16 29.29 12.71
CA ARG A 26 -2.27 28.34 12.59
C ARG A 26 -2.29 27.61 11.25
N GLN A 27 -1.97 28.29 10.15
CA GLN A 27 -1.98 27.66 8.83
C GLN A 27 -0.85 26.62 8.71
N SER A 28 0.35 26.96 9.17
CA SER A 28 1.49 26.03 9.23
C SER A 28 1.21 24.84 10.15
N TRP A 29 0.55 25.06 11.28
CA TRP A 29 0.11 23.98 12.17
C TRP A 29 -0.89 23.05 11.46
N LYS A 30 -1.92 23.59 10.79
CA LYS A 30 -2.92 22.80 10.06
C LYS A 30 -2.28 21.95 8.96
N HIS A 31 -1.35 22.54 8.20
CA HIS A 31 -0.65 21.83 7.13
C HIS A 31 0.15 20.64 7.68
N ASN A 32 0.94 20.86 8.73
CA ASN A 32 1.72 19.81 9.37
C ASN A 32 0.82 18.72 9.98
N ASN A 33 -0.26 19.10 10.66
CA ASN A 33 -1.24 18.17 11.20
C ASN A 33 -1.89 17.32 10.10
N SER A 34 -2.24 17.91 8.96
CA SER A 34 -2.82 17.19 7.83
C SER A 34 -1.86 16.18 7.20
N ILE A 35 -0.57 16.50 7.12
CA ILE A 35 0.46 15.58 6.62
C ILE A 35 0.63 14.40 7.57
N ILE A 36 0.70 14.66 8.87
CA ILE A 36 0.85 13.61 9.87
C ILE A 36 -0.39 12.70 9.88
N ALA A 37 -1.58 13.28 9.79
CA ALA A 37 -2.83 12.52 9.67
C ALA A 37 -2.85 11.64 8.41
N SER A 38 -2.40 12.15 7.25
CA SER A 38 -2.34 11.35 6.03
C SER A 38 -1.33 10.20 6.13
N TRP A 39 -0.19 10.41 6.78
CA TRP A 39 0.77 9.33 7.06
C TRP A 39 0.17 8.24 7.95
N ILE A 40 -0.50 8.63 9.05
CA ILE A 40 -1.17 7.68 9.95
C ILE A 40 -2.24 6.91 9.19
N MET A 41 -3.10 7.59 8.43
CA MET A 41 -4.15 6.94 7.63
C MET A 41 -3.58 5.95 6.61
N ASN A 42 -2.49 6.32 5.92
CA ASN A 42 -1.84 5.44 4.96
C ASN A 42 -1.22 4.20 5.64
N LEU A 43 -0.62 4.37 6.82
CA LEU A 43 -0.06 3.27 7.59
C LEU A 43 -1.17 2.31 8.05
N VAL A 44 -2.21 2.83 8.69
CA VAL A 44 -3.35 2.05 9.17
C VAL A 44 -4.05 1.32 8.02
N SER A 45 -4.25 2.00 6.89
CA SER A 45 -4.85 1.38 5.69
C SER A 45 -4.01 0.22 5.17
N LYS A 46 -2.67 0.37 5.17
CA LYS A 46 -1.74 -0.68 4.78
C LYS A 46 -1.78 -1.87 5.74
N ASP A 47 -1.85 -1.61 7.04
CA ASP A 47 -1.89 -2.68 8.05
C ASP A 47 -3.19 -3.46 8.01
N ILE A 48 -4.34 -2.77 7.87
CA ILE A 48 -5.65 -3.40 7.65
C ILE A 48 -5.62 -4.24 6.38
N TRP A 49 -5.09 -3.70 5.28
CA TRP A 49 -4.95 -4.44 4.03
C TRP A 49 -4.09 -5.70 4.19
N ASN A 50 -2.98 -5.61 4.91
CA ASN A 50 -2.11 -6.74 5.17
C ASN A 50 -2.79 -7.80 6.04
N ASP A 51 -3.56 -7.40 7.06
CA ASP A 51 -4.33 -8.34 7.89
C ASP A 51 -5.40 -9.06 7.06
N LEU A 52 -6.17 -8.33 6.25
CA LEU A 52 -7.13 -8.91 5.31
C LEU A 52 -6.45 -9.89 4.34
N LYS A 53 -5.29 -9.50 3.81
CA LYS A 53 -4.48 -10.36 2.95
C LYS A 53 -4.07 -11.63 3.71
N ILE A 54 -3.56 -11.55 4.93
CA ILE A 54 -3.18 -12.74 5.70
C ILE A 54 -4.38 -13.66 5.96
N ARG A 55 -5.53 -13.09 6.34
CA ARG A 55 -6.73 -13.88 6.68
C ARG A 55 -7.41 -14.51 5.47
N PHE A 56 -7.51 -13.77 4.37
CA PHE A 56 -8.34 -14.15 3.23
C PHE A 56 -7.54 -14.58 1.99
N GLN A 57 -6.23 -14.29 1.92
CA GLN A 57 -5.37 -14.79 0.84
C GLN A 57 -5.04 -16.27 1.09
N LYS A 58 -5.98 -17.15 0.73
CA LYS A 58 -5.69 -18.58 0.64
C LYS A 58 -4.70 -18.83 -0.49
N LYS A 59 -3.51 -19.35 -0.17
CA LYS A 59 -2.59 -19.89 -1.18
C LYS A 59 -3.24 -21.13 -1.79
N ASN A 60 -3.70 -21.02 -3.04
CA ASN A 60 -4.24 -22.15 -3.78
C ASN A 60 -3.09 -22.94 -4.42
N GLY A 61 -2.42 -23.77 -3.61
CA GLY A 61 -1.28 -24.59 -4.03
C GLY A 61 -1.54 -25.39 -5.31
N PRO A 62 -2.66 -26.12 -5.43
CA PRO A 62 -3.01 -26.82 -6.67
C PRO A 62 -3.14 -25.89 -7.88
N ARG A 63 -3.75 -24.71 -7.73
CA ARG A 63 -3.85 -23.71 -8.81
C ARG A 63 -2.48 -23.16 -9.20
N ILE A 64 -1.61 -22.87 -8.24
CA ILE A 64 -0.23 -22.41 -8.50
C ILE A 64 0.55 -23.48 -9.26
N PHE A 65 0.47 -24.74 -8.82
CA PHE A 65 1.11 -25.86 -9.50
C PHE A 65 0.58 -26.02 -10.92
N LYS A 66 -0.74 -25.99 -11.10
CA LYS A 66 -1.38 -26.07 -12.43
C LYS A 66 -0.90 -24.95 -13.35
N ILE A 67 -0.93 -23.69 -12.90
CA ILE A 67 -0.46 -22.56 -13.70
C ILE A 67 1.01 -22.72 -14.09
N LYS A 68 1.88 -23.10 -13.14
CA LYS A 68 3.31 -23.34 -13.42
C LYS A 68 3.50 -24.48 -14.43
N HIS A 69 2.77 -25.58 -14.25
CA HIS A 69 2.81 -26.73 -15.14
C HIS A 69 2.33 -26.37 -16.56
N ASP A 70 1.21 -25.65 -16.65
CA ASP A 70 0.63 -25.22 -17.94
C ASP A 70 1.56 -24.23 -18.65
N LEU A 71 2.25 -23.35 -17.91
CA LEU A 71 3.23 -22.41 -18.46
C LEU A 71 4.49 -23.11 -18.98
N ILE A 72 5.05 -24.07 -18.22
CA ILE A 72 6.24 -24.83 -18.63
C ILE A 72 5.95 -25.64 -19.90
N ASN A 73 4.75 -26.20 -20.01
CA ASN A 73 4.33 -26.98 -21.17
C ASN A 73 3.78 -26.14 -22.32
N LEU A 74 3.65 -24.82 -22.14
CA LEU A 74 3.13 -23.95 -23.18
C LEU A 74 4.16 -23.83 -24.31
N LYS A 75 3.79 -24.34 -25.49
CA LYS A 75 4.55 -24.17 -26.73
C LYS A 75 3.72 -23.32 -27.70
N GLN A 76 4.40 -22.50 -28.49
CA GLN A 76 3.73 -21.66 -29.50
C GLN A 76 2.98 -22.51 -30.52
N GLY A 77 3.61 -23.56 -31.07
CA GLY A 77 2.98 -24.45 -32.04
C GLY A 77 2.39 -23.67 -33.22
N ASN A 78 1.11 -23.92 -33.50
CA ASN A 78 0.36 -23.23 -34.57
C ASN A 78 -0.30 -21.92 -34.12
N LEU A 79 -0.08 -21.48 -32.87
CA LEU A 79 -0.60 -20.20 -32.39
C LEU A 79 0.15 -19.06 -33.07
N THR A 80 -0.60 -18.02 -33.46
CA THR A 80 0.04 -16.76 -33.85
C THR A 80 0.78 -16.16 -32.65
N ILE A 81 1.77 -15.32 -32.94
CA ILE A 81 2.57 -14.64 -31.91
C ILE A 81 1.66 -13.91 -30.91
N THR A 82 0.64 -13.20 -31.40
CA THR A 82 -0.34 -12.50 -30.56
C THR A 82 -1.14 -13.44 -29.67
N GLN A 83 -1.59 -14.58 -30.21
CA GLN A 83 -2.36 -15.57 -29.44
C GLN A 83 -1.51 -16.20 -28.34
N TYR A 84 -0.26 -16.55 -28.65
CA TYR A 84 0.68 -17.10 -27.69
C TYR A 84 0.96 -16.11 -26.55
N TYR A 85 1.31 -14.86 -26.86
CA TYR A 85 1.59 -13.84 -25.85
C TYR A 85 0.36 -13.47 -25.01
N THR A 86 -0.84 -13.44 -25.61
CA THR A 86 -2.08 -13.23 -24.88
C THR A 86 -2.32 -14.35 -23.88
N LYS A 87 -2.06 -15.61 -24.28
CA LYS A 87 -2.20 -16.77 -23.41
C LYS A 87 -1.20 -16.76 -22.26
N VAL A 88 0.07 -16.42 -22.53
CA VAL A 88 1.09 -16.23 -21.48
C VAL A 88 0.66 -15.17 -20.46
N LYS A 89 0.10 -14.04 -20.91
CA LYS A 89 -0.34 -12.95 -20.03
C LYS A 89 -1.64 -13.24 -19.26
N SER A 90 -2.39 -14.27 -19.63
CA SER A 90 -3.67 -14.62 -18.99
C SER A 90 -3.54 -15.50 -17.75
N TYR A 91 -2.34 -16.05 -17.50
CA TYR A 91 -1.99 -16.83 -16.31
C TYR A 91 -1.54 -15.94 -15.15
#